data_AF-A0A920N2B6-F1
#
_entry.id   AF-A0A920N2B6-F1
#
_cell.length_a   1.000
_cell.length_b   1.000
_cell.length_c   1.000
_cell.angle_alpha   90.00
_cell.angle_beta   90.00
_cell.angle_gamma   90.00
#
_symmetry.space_group_name_H-M   'P 1'
#
loop_
_entity.id
_entity.type
_entity.pdbx_description
1 polymer ?
#
loop_
_entity_poly.entity_id
_entity_poly.type
_entity_poly.pdbx_seq_one_letter_code
_entity_poly.pdbx_strand_id
1 'polypeptide(L)' 'MGRAEGFAMKNGVAVSFMDGLGNGLGYSLILLLVAFVRELFGSGKLYGVTVLPLTTEGGWFEANGLLLLPPSASS' A
#
# COMPACT_ATOMS: atom_id res chain seq x y z
N MET A 1 8.33 43.83 3.25
CA MET A 1 8.27 42.45 2.72
C MET A 1 9.59 41.79 3.11
N GLY A 2 9.61 40.99 4.16
CA GLY A 2 10.88 40.51 4.73
C GLY A 2 10.82 40.09 6.20
N ARG A 3 9.74 40.44 6.91
CA ARG A 3 9.48 39.93 8.28
C ARG A 3 8.13 39.19 8.41
N ALA A 4 7.14 39.53 7.59
CA ALA A 4 5.85 38.83 7.57
C ALA A 4 5.91 37.47 6.83
N GLU A 5 6.71 37.36 5.77
CA GLU A 5 6.85 36.12 4.98
C GLU A 5 7.62 35.04 5.76
N GLY A 6 8.66 35.43 6.51
CA GLY A 6 9.44 34.51 7.34
C GLY A 6 8.68 33.99 8.57
N PHE A 7 7.72 34.75 9.11
CA PHE A 7 6.93 34.33 10.27
C PHE A 7 5.71 33.46 9.88
N ALA A 8 5.14 33.70 8.69
CA ALA A 8 4.12 32.83 8.09
C ALA A 8 4.71 31.47 7.67
N MET A 9 5.94 31.45 7.15
CA MET A 9 6.63 30.20 6.85
C MET A 9 6.96 29.38 8.10
N LYS A 10 7.35 29.96 9.24
CA LYS A 10 7.69 29.14 10.42
C LYS A 10 6.49 28.46 11.10
N ASN A 11 5.29 29.05 11.07
CA ASN A 11 4.08 28.44 11.64
C ASN A 11 3.27 27.65 10.60
N GLY A 12 3.29 28.06 9.33
CA GLY A 12 2.64 27.35 8.23
C GLY A 12 3.44 26.16 7.71
N VAL A 13 4.78 26.19 7.68
CA VAL A 13 5.59 25.09 7.14
C VAL A 13 5.47 23.84 8.02
N ALA A 14 5.46 23.96 9.35
CA ALA A 14 5.29 22.79 10.22
C ALA A 14 3.89 22.17 10.07
N VAL A 15 2.84 22.99 9.98
CA VAL A 15 1.45 22.53 9.80
C VAL A 15 1.25 21.94 8.39
N SER A 16 1.73 22.60 7.34
CA SER A 16 1.66 22.10 5.96
C SER A 16 2.56 20.89 5.71
N PHE A 17 3.68 20.76 6.42
CA PHE A 17 4.52 19.55 6.39
C PHE A 17 3.80 18.37 7.06
N MET A 18 3.14 18.61 8.20
CA MET A 18 2.34 17.59 8.88
C MET A 18 1.10 17.18 8.06
N ASP A 19 0.46 18.12 7.36
CA ASP A 19 -0.68 17.87 6.46
C ASP A 19 -0.23 17.13 5.19
N GLY A 20 0.90 17.53 4.60
CA GLY A 20 1.52 16.82 3.47
C GLY A 20 1.97 15.40 3.84
N LEU A 21 2.51 15.23 5.05
CA LEU A 21 2.84 13.91 5.61
C LEU A 21 1.58 13.10 5.89
N GLY A 22 0.52 13.70 6.43
CA GLY A 22 -0.77 13.04 6.66
C GLY A 22 -1.42 12.55 5.37
N ASN A 23 -1.46 13.39 4.34
CA ASN A 23 -1.95 13.00 3.01
C ASN A 23 -1.04 11.94 2.36
N GLY A 24 0.27 12.14 2.37
CA GLY A 24 1.23 11.20 1.78
C GLY A 24 1.23 9.84 2.47
N LEU A 25 1.23 9.81 3.81
CA LEU A 25 1.14 8.58 4.60
C LEU A 25 -0.24 7.93 4.47
N GLY A 26 -1.32 8.71 4.43
CA GLY A 26 -2.67 8.19 4.23
C GLY A 26 -2.81 7.43 2.92
N TYR A 27 -2.39 8.04 1.79
CA TYR A 27 -2.40 7.38 0.50
C TYR A 27 -1.43 6.19 0.43
N SER A 28 -0.23 6.33 1.00
CA SER A 28 0.75 5.25 1.03
C SER A 28 0.27 4.06 1.86
N LEU A 29 -0.41 4.31 2.98
CA LEU A 29 -1.02 3.27 3.82
C LEU A 29 -2.13 2.53 3.08
N ILE A 30 -2.98 3.24 2.32
CA ILE A 30 -4.01 2.61 1.50
C ILE A 30 -3.38 1.71 0.44
N LEU A 31 -2.35 2.18 -0.26
CA LEU A 31 -1.64 1.39 -1.27
C LEU A 31 -0.96 0.16 -0.65
N LEU A 32 -0.33 0.30 0.52
CA LEU A 32 0.27 -0.80 1.26
C LEU A 32 -0.78 -1.83 1.70
N LEU A 33 -1.93 -1.38 2.23
CA LEU A 33 -3.03 -2.27 2.62
C LEU A 33 -3.60 -3.03 1.42
N VAL A 34 -3.84 -2.35 0.30
CA VAL A 34 -4.32 -3.00 -0.93
C VAL A 34 -3.27 -3.98 -1.47
N ALA A 35 -1.99 -3.63 -1.46
CA ALA A 35 -0.90 -4.52 -1.86
C ALA A 35 -0.81 -5.75 -0.94
N PHE A 36 -0.94 -5.57 0.38
CA PHE A 36 -0.95 -6.64 1.36
C PHE A 36 -2.09 -7.64 1.11
N VAL A 37 -3.31 -7.13 0.93
CA VAL A 37 -4.48 -7.96 0.61
C VAL A 37 -4.26 -8.68 -0.72
N ARG A 38 -3.73 -7.99 -1.74
CA ARG A 38 -3.43 -8.61 -3.03
C ARG A 38 -2.42 -9.74 -2.91
N GLU A 39 -1.34 -9.56 -2.16
CA GLU A 39 -0.29 -10.56 -1.99
C GLU A 39 -0.80 -11.78 -1.21
N LEU A 40 -1.51 -11.53 -0.11
CA LEU A 40 -2.09 -12.56 0.75
C LEU A 40 -3.14 -13.41 0.03
N PHE A 41 -4.14 -12.80 -0.61
CA PHE A 41 -5.22 -13.55 -1.28
C PHE A 41 -4.89 -13.98 -2.70
N GLY A 42 -3.91 -13.32 -3.32
CA GLY A 42 -3.39 -13.73 -4.62
C GLY A 42 -2.48 -14.94 -4.48
N SER A 43 -1.42 -14.86 -3.69
CA SER A 43 -0.37 -15.89 -3.65
C SER A 43 -0.35 -16.74 -2.40
N GLY A 44 -1.19 -16.44 -1.39
CA GLY A 44 -1.17 -17.10 -0.09
C GLY A 44 0.10 -16.86 0.73
N LYS A 45 1.01 -16.02 0.23
CA LYS A 45 2.29 -15.72 0.86
C LYS A 45 2.33 -14.23 1.22
N LEU A 46 3.04 -13.92 2.30
CA LEU A 46 3.33 -12.55 2.72
C LEU A 46 4.83 -12.48 3.03
N TYR A 47 5.55 -11.59 2.35
CA TYR A 47 6.99 -11.42 2.58
C TYR A 47 7.80 -12.73 2.48
N GLY A 48 7.36 -13.66 1.61
CA GLY A 48 8.00 -14.98 1.43
C GLY A 48 7.61 -16.05 2.45
N VAL A 49 6.78 -15.72 3.45
CA VAL A 49 6.21 -16.70 4.39
C VAL A 49 4.86 -17.17 3.88
N THR A 50 4.65 -18.48 3.77
CA THR A 50 3.35 -19.06 3.43
C THR A 50 2.40 -18.91 4.61
N VAL A 51 1.35 -18.09 4.44
CA VAL A 51 0.33 -17.85 5.46
C VAL A 51 -0.94 -18.64 5.15
N LEU A 52 -1.31 -18.69 3.87
CA LEU A 52 -2.41 -19.50 3.37
C LEU A 52 -1.79 -20.55 2.42
N PRO A 53 -1.65 -21.82 2.86
CA PRO A 53 -1.09 -22.85 2.01
C PRO A 53 -2.03 -23.11 0.84
N LEU A 54 -1.54 -22.88 -0.37
CA LEU A 54 -2.33 -23.02 -1.59
C LEU A 54 -2.67 -24.49 -1.85
N THR A 55 -3.83 -24.74 -2.47
CA THR A 55 -4.23 -26.08 -2.94
C THR A 55 -3.18 -26.69 -3.89
N THR A 56 -2.47 -25.86 -4.67
CA THR A 56 -1.35 -26.27 -5.55
C THR A 56 -0.12 -26.78 -4.79
N GLU A 57 0.06 -26.38 -3.54
CA GLU A 57 1.14 -26.81 -2.64
C GLU A 57 0.65 -27.88 -1.63
N GLY A 58 -0.55 -28.43 -1.82
CA GLY A 58 -1.17 -29.42 -0.92
C GLY A 58 -1.93 -28.82 0.27
N GLY A 59 -2.19 -27.51 0.25
CA GLY A 59 -3.00 -26.81 1.23
C GLY A 59 -4.50 -26.81 0.93
N TRP A 60 -5.24 -25.95 1.61
CA TRP A 60 -6.72 -25.87 1.54
C TRP A 60 -7.23 -24.56 0.92
N PHE A 61 -6.33 -23.61 0.64
CA PHE A 61 -6.69 -22.29 0.15
C PHE A 61 -6.54 -22.21 -1.37
N GLU A 62 -7.64 -21.93 -2.07
CA GLU A 62 -7.59 -21.67 -3.52
C GLU A 62 -7.25 -20.20 -3.77
N ALA A 63 -6.07 -19.96 -4.34
CA ALA A 63 -5.62 -18.63 -4.71
C ALA A 63 -6.52 -18.00 -5.79
N ASN A 64 -6.86 -16.73 -5.62
CA ASN A 64 -7.55 -15.98 -6.67
C ASN A 64 -6.57 -15.65 -7.81
N GLY A 65 -6.49 -16.53 -8.82
CA GLY A 65 -5.63 -16.34 -9.99
C GLY A 65 -5.89 -15.04 -10.75
N LEU A 66 -7.12 -14.51 -10.70
CA LEU A 66 -7.50 -13.19 -11.25
C LEU A 66 -6.83 -12.00 -10.54
N LEU A 67 -6.41 -12.17 -9.27
CA LEU A 67 -5.71 -11.14 -8.51
C LEU A 67 -4.20 -11.15 -8.75
N LEU A 68 -3.67 -12.27 -9.25
CA LEU A 68 -2.25 -12.48 -9.56
C LEU A 68 -1.92 -12.21 -11.03
N LEU A 69 -2.81 -12.56 -11.96
CA LEU A 69 -2.61 -12.27 -13.37
C LEU A 69 -2.98 -10.81 -13.66
N PRO A 70 -2.12 -10.01 -14.33
CA PRO A 70 -2.62 -8.84 -15.02
C PRO A 70 -3.68 -9.29 -16.05
N PRO A 71 -4.73 -8.50 -16.34
CA PRO A 71 -5.83 -8.87 -17.25
C PRO A 71 -5.42 -9.22 -18.70
N SER A 72 -4.11 -9.28 -19.01
CA SER A 72 -3.53 -9.58 -20.32
C SER A 72 -3.08 -11.04 -20.51
N ALA A 73 -3.11 -11.91 -19.48
CA ALA A 73 -2.53 -13.25 -19.58
C ALA A 73 -3.52 -14.38 -19.93
N SER A 74 -4.64 -14.05 -20.59
CA SER A 74 -5.67 -15.00 -21.04
C SER A 74 -5.80 -15.12 -22.56
N SER A 75 -4.73 -14.91 -23.34
CA SER A 75 -4.70 -15.17 -24.80
C SER A 75 -3.64 -16.19 -25.18
#